data_AF-A0A4U9VZD7-F1
#
_entry.id   AF-A0A4U9VZD7-F1
#
_cell.length_a   1.000
_cell.length_b   1.000
_cell.length_c   1.000
_cell.angle_alpha   90.00
_cell.angle_beta   90.00
_cell.angle_gamma   90.00
#
_symmetry.space_group_name_H-M   'P 1'
#
loop_
_entity.id
_entity.type
_entity.pdbx_description
1 polymer ?
#
loop_
_entity_poly.entity_id
_entity_poly.type
_entity_poly.pdbx_seq_one_letter_code
_entity_poly.pdbx_strand_id
1 'polypeptide(L)'
;MSLNVSNQNKQLPYLAQGWIEDEQGNKIQSPLTVLPPVQRIEPGKQSQVKIQALPTAKLLKQDRETLYYFNLREIPPKSSKPNTLQIALQTRIKLFYRPAAIAMDKNNTPPQEQLTLTKQGNQYVVNNPTAYYVTIVDAGNNKSAGVKGFRADDGTAEGQPVANGER
;
A
#
# COMPACT_ATOMS: atom_id res chain seq x y z
N MET A 1 -10.25 7.83 -5.59
CA MET A 1 -10.21 7.32 -4.21
C MET A 1 -9.65 8.40 -3.29
N SER A 2 -10.10 8.48 -2.04
CA SER A 2 -9.55 9.41 -1.05
C SER A 2 -8.97 8.66 0.15
N LEU A 3 -7.86 9.14 0.67
CA LEU A 3 -7.15 8.63 1.84
C LEU A 3 -7.04 9.76 2.87
N ASN A 4 -7.34 9.45 4.13
CA ASN A 4 -7.11 10.38 5.24
C ASN A 4 -5.70 10.19 5.79
N VAL A 5 -5.00 11.30 5.97
CA VAL A 5 -3.66 11.36 6.56
C VAL A 5 -3.74 12.22 7.80
N SER A 6 -3.20 11.74 8.92
CA SER A 6 -3.23 12.45 10.19
C SER A 6 -1.83 12.67 10.73
N ASN A 7 -1.53 13.91 11.13
CA ASN A 7 -0.32 14.22 11.88
C ASN A 7 -0.58 13.95 13.37
N GLN A 8 0.01 12.88 13.89
CA GLN A 8 -0.12 12.50 15.31
C GLN A 8 0.80 13.30 16.23
N ASN A 9 1.75 14.07 15.68
CA ASN A 9 2.56 14.99 16.48
C ASN A 9 1.69 16.15 16.98
N LYS A 10 1.69 16.37 18.30
CA LYS A 10 0.87 17.41 18.95
C LYS A 10 1.53 18.79 18.99
N GLN A 11 2.79 18.91 18.58
CA GLN A 11 3.59 20.11 18.74
C GLN A 11 4.10 20.67 17.40
N LEU A 12 4.48 19.80 16.46
CA LEU A 12 5.15 20.20 15.24
C LEU A 12 4.31 19.90 13.98
N PRO A 13 4.31 20.83 13.01
CA PRO A 13 3.72 20.62 11.70
C PRO A 13 4.62 19.70 10.87
N TYR A 14 4.03 18.86 10.02
CA TYR A 14 4.78 17.96 9.14
C TYR A 14 4.37 18.21 7.69
N LEU A 15 5.29 18.02 6.74
CA LEU A 15 4.90 17.84 5.35
C LEU A 15 4.63 16.35 5.11
N ALA A 16 3.58 16.04 4.37
CA ALA A 16 3.23 14.71 3.91
C ALA A 16 3.43 14.68 2.39
N GLN A 17 4.35 13.85 1.91
CA GLN A 17 4.61 13.64 0.49
C GLN A 17 4.02 12.30 0.06
N GLY A 18 3.11 12.32 -0.92
CA GLY A 18 2.47 11.12 -1.46
C GLY A 18 2.87 10.83 -2.90
N TRP A 19 3.07 9.55 -3.24
CA TRP A 19 3.31 9.10 -4.62
C TRP A 19 2.83 7.65 -4.85
N ILE A 20 2.76 7.25 -6.12
CA ILE A 20 2.49 5.86 -6.52
C ILE A 20 3.79 5.22 -7.01
N GLU A 21 3.96 3.94 -6.70
CA GLU A 21 4.96 3.05 -7.30
C GLU A 21 4.29 1.91 -8.06
N ASP A 22 4.96 1.42 -9.11
CA ASP A 22 4.63 0.15 -9.75
C ASP A 22 5.06 -1.07 -8.90
N GLU A 23 4.79 -2.28 -9.40
CA GLU A 23 5.16 -3.53 -8.72
C GLU A 23 6.68 -3.67 -8.52
N GLN A 24 7.49 -3.03 -9.36
CA GLN A 24 8.95 -3.03 -9.31
C GLN A 24 9.50 -1.95 -8.35
N GLY A 25 8.64 -1.12 -7.75
CA GLY A 25 9.03 -0.05 -6.84
C GLY A 25 9.45 1.24 -7.54
N ASN A 26 9.23 1.38 -8.85
CA ASN A 26 9.53 2.62 -9.55
C ASN A 26 8.44 3.65 -9.28
N LYS A 27 8.82 4.87 -8.90
CA LYS A 27 7.87 5.98 -8.76
C LYS A 27 7.29 6.36 -10.13
N ILE A 28 5.97 6.34 -10.22
CA ILE A 28 5.22 6.66 -11.45
C ILE A 28 4.31 7.87 -11.27
N GLN A 29 3.93 8.48 -12.38
CA GLN A 29 2.93 9.57 -12.44
C GLN A 29 1.72 9.22 -13.32
N SER A 30 1.76 8.05 -13.96
CA SER A 30 0.73 7.50 -14.84
C SER A 30 0.78 5.97 -14.70
N PRO A 31 -0.36 5.27 -14.73
CA PRO A 31 -1.71 5.78 -15.01
C PRO A 31 -2.47 6.31 -13.79
N LEU A 32 -1.86 6.28 -12.60
CA LEU A 32 -2.43 6.80 -11.37
C LEU A 32 -1.58 7.96 -10.85
N THR A 33 -2.23 8.95 -10.24
CA THR A 33 -1.54 10.10 -9.64
C THR A 33 -2.12 10.47 -8.27
N VAL A 34 -1.29 11.10 -7.44
CA VAL A 34 -1.60 11.54 -6.08
C VAL A 34 -1.74 13.05 -6.03
N LEU A 35 -2.84 13.54 -5.45
CA LEU A 35 -3.12 14.97 -5.32
C LEU A 35 -3.61 15.35 -3.91
N PRO A 36 -3.04 16.38 -3.26
CA PRO A 36 -1.77 17.02 -3.63
C PRO A 36 -0.59 16.06 -3.42
N PRO A 37 0.51 16.16 -4.21
CA PRO A 37 1.68 15.30 -4.05
C PRO A 37 2.49 15.65 -2.79
N VAL A 38 2.38 16.89 -2.29
CA VAL A 38 2.96 17.33 -1.01
C VAL A 38 1.98 18.28 -0.34
N GLN A 39 1.78 18.13 0.97
CA GLN A 39 0.96 19.04 1.75
C GLN A 39 1.47 19.17 3.18
N ARG A 40 1.23 20.33 3.78
CA ARG A 40 1.51 20.58 5.20
C ARG A 40 0.32 20.18 6.06
N ILE A 41 0.57 19.47 7.14
CA ILE A 41 -0.43 19.06 8.12
C ILE A 41 -0.02 19.59 9.48
N GLU A 42 -0.85 20.48 10.03
CA GLU A 42 -0.65 21.10 11.34
C GLU A 42 -0.72 20.08 12.49
N PRO A 43 -0.17 20.40 13.68
CA PRO A 43 -0.13 19.48 14.80
C PRO A 43 -1.51 18.94 15.19
N GLY A 44 -1.62 17.62 15.34
CA GLY A 44 -2.88 16.94 15.69
C GLY A 44 -3.99 17.08 14.64
N LYS A 45 -3.69 17.57 13.43
CA LYS A 45 -4.67 17.73 12.35
C LYS A 45 -4.62 16.57 11.37
N GLN A 46 -5.69 16.47 10.60
CA GLN A 46 -5.83 15.55 9.48
C GLN A 46 -6.01 16.31 8.19
N SER A 47 -5.61 15.68 7.09
CA SER A 47 -5.87 16.14 5.73
C SER A 47 -6.20 14.96 4.83
N GLN A 48 -6.65 15.26 3.62
CA GLN A 48 -7.01 14.26 2.63
C GLN A 48 -6.02 14.26 1.46
N VAL A 49 -5.69 13.07 0.99
CA VAL A 49 -4.98 12.81 -0.25
C VAL A 49 -5.93 12.11 -1.21
N LYS A 50 -5.95 12.51 -2.47
CA LYS A 50 -6.75 11.88 -3.53
C LYS A 50 -5.84 11.09 -4.46
N ILE A 51 -6.25 9.88 -4.77
CA ILE A 51 -5.69 9.07 -5.86
C ILE A 51 -6.65 9.13 -7.03
N GLN A 52 -6.15 9.57 -8.18
CA GLN A 52 -6.91 9.74 -9.41
C GLN A 52 -6.34 8.86 -10.51
N ALA A 53 -7.23 8.21 -11.27
CA ALA A 53 -6.87 7.51 -12.49
C ALA A 53 -6.84 8.51 -13.66
N LEU A 54 -5.77 8.47 -14.43
CA LEU A 54 -5.60 9.25 -15.64
C LEU A 54 -6.23 8.51 -16.84
N PRO A 55 -6.46 9.19 -17.98
CA PRO A 55 -6.99 8.54 -19.18
C PRO A 55 -6.19 7.31 -19.64
N THR A 56 -4.87 7.29 -19.39
CA THR A 56 -3.96 6.18 -19.66
C THR A 56 -4.28 4.91 -18.85
N ALA A 57 -5.08 4.98 -17.79
CA ALA A 57 -5.56 3.80 -17.06
C ALA A 57 -6.37 2.84 -17.95
N LYS A 58 -6.94 3.33 -19.06
CA LYS A 58 -7.61 2.50 -20.08
C LYS A 58 -6.66 1.54 -20.82
N LEU A 59 -5.34 1.78 -20.76
CA LEU A 59 -4.32 0.93 -21.37
C LEU A 59 -3.89 -0.23 -20.45
N LEU A 60 -4.33 -0.22 -19.18
CA LEU A 60 -4.09 -1.33 -18.28
C LEU A 60 -4.88 -2.57 -18.71
N LYS A 61 -4.48 -3.73 -18.18
CA LYS A 61 -5.28 -4.95 -18.32
C LYS A 61 -6.67 -4.68 -17.76
N GLN A 62 -7.69 -4.94 -18.59
CA GLN A 62 -9.09 -4.70 -18.22
C GLN A 62 -9.79 -5.96 -17.66
N ASP A 63 -9.12 -7.12 -17.73
CA ASP A 63 -9.61 -8.43 -17.31
C ASP A 63 -9.17 -8.83 -15.89
N ARG A 64 -8.29 -8.05 -15.25
CA ARG A 64 -7.73 -8.33 -13.92
C ARG A 64 -7.28 -7.07 -13.19
N GLU A 65 -7.13 -7.16 -11.88
CA GLU A 65 -6.53 -6.10 -11.09
C GLU A 65 -5.06 -5.86 -11.45
N THR A 66 -4.62 -4.61 -11.33
CA THR A 66 -3.21 -4.23 -11.41
C THR A 66 -2.74 -3.75 -10.04
N LEU A 67 -1.61 -4.26 -9.56
CA LEU A 67 -1.05 -3.86 -8.27
C LEU A 67 -0.13 -2.65 -8.44
N TYR A 68 -0.31 -1.70 -7.54
CA TYR A 68 0.54 -0.54 -7.33
C TYR A 68 0.81 -0.41 -5.82
N TYR A 69 1.69 0.49 -5.44
CA TYR A 69 1.88 0.87 -4.05
C TYR A 69 1.66 2.37 -3.87
N PHE A 70 0.81 2.74 -2.93
CA PHE A 70 0.74 4.12 -2.46
C PHE A 70 1.79 4.31 -1.37
N ASN A 71 2.62 5.33 -1.52
CA ASN A 71 3.62 5.71 -0.57
C ASN A 71 3.27 7.07 0.03
N LEU A 72 3.47 7.20 1.34
CA LEU A 72 3.33 8.43 2.09
C LEU A 72 4.56 8.60 2.98
N ARG A 73 5.38 9.60 2.69
CA ARG A 73 6.53 9.99 3.51
C ARG A 73 6.19 11.23 4.32
N GLU A 74 6.44 11.16 5.62
CA GLU A 74 6.43 12.35 6.45
C GLU A 74 7.78 13.07 6.35
N ILE A 75 7.76 14.39 6.42
CA ILE A 75 8.96 15.23 6.42
C ILE A 75 8.83 16.14 7.65
N PRO A 76 9.58 15.85 8.73
CA PRO A 76 9.58 16.69 9.92
C PRO A 76 10.22 18.04 9.62
N PRO A 77 9.94 19.07 10.44
CA PRO A 77 10.65 20.34 10.34
C PRO A 77 12.13 20.14 10.72
N LYS A 78 13.01 20.95 10.13
CA LYS A 78 14.45 20.90 10.40
C LYS A 78 14.72 21.15 11.88
N SER A 79 15.61 20.36 12.47
CA SER A 79 16.09 20.56 13.84
C SER A 79 16.87 21.86 13.97
N SER A 80 16.68 22.59 15.06
CA SER A 80 17.49 23.77 15.42
C SER A 80 18.79 23.42 16.15
N LYS A 81 18.98 22.15 16.53
CA LYS A 81 20.19 21.70 17.24
C LYS A 81 21.21 21.11 16.26
N PRO A 82 22.52 21.39 16.44
CA PRO A 82 23.55 20.71 15.67
C PRO A 82 23.61 19.22 16.03
N ASN A 83 24.08 18.39 15.09
CA ASN A 83 24.34 16.95 15.28
C ASN A 83 23.12 16.13 15.73
N THR A 84 21.92 16.42 15.18
CA THR A 84 20.72 15.63 15.48
C THR A 84 20.40 14.63 14.39
N LEU A 85 20.18 13.37 14.78
CA LEU A 85 19.53 12.38 13.94
C LEU A 85 18.02 12.68 13.91
N GLN A 86 17.48 12.94 12.72
CA GLN A 86 16.03 13.03 12.49
C GLN A 86 15.54 11.78 11.80
N ILE A 87 14.48 11.19 12.36
CA ILE A 87 13.77 10.05 11.79
C ILE A 87 12.53 10.58 11.09
N ALA A 88 12.30 10.10 9.88
CA ALA A 88 11.03 10.25 9.18
C ALA A 88 10.45 8.87 8.89
N LEU A 89 9.14 8.74 9.06
CA LEU A 89 8.37 7.55 8.71
C LEU A 89 7.94 7.61 7.23
N GLN A 90 7.99 6.44 6.59
CA GLN A 90 7.37 6.22 5.28
C GLN A 90 6.41 5.03 5.40
N THR A 91 5.15 5.28 5.06
CA THR A 91 4.12 4.25 4.95
C THR A 91 3.99 3.85 3.49
N ARG A 92 4.05 2.54 3.23
CA ARG A 92 3.79 1.94 1.91
C ARG A 92 2.60 1.00 2.04
N ILE A 93 1.59 1.15 1.18
CA ILE A 93 0.38 0.30 1.19
C ILE A 93 0.08 -0.22 -0.21
N LYS A 94 -0.39 -1.45 -0.31
CA LYS A 94 -0.89 -2.04 -1.57
C LYS A 94 -2.10 -1.23 -2.08
N LEU A 95 -2.08 -0.92 -3.38
CA LEU A 95 -3.12 -0.21 -4.09
C LEU A 95 -3.53 -1.02 -5.32
N PHE A 96 -4.74 -1.57 -5.30
CA PHE A 96 -5.27 -2.35 -6.42
C PHE A 96 -6.09 -1.46 -7.35
N TYR A 97 -5.64 -1.31 -8.60
CA TYR A 97 -6.48 -0.75 -9.65
C TYR A 97 -7.43 -1.84 -10.16
N ARG A 98 -8.73 -1.58 -10.04
CA ARG A 98 -9.78 -2.48 -10.52
C ARG A 98 -10.53 -1.86 -11.70
N PRO A 99 -10.40 -2.42 -12.91
CA PRO A 99 -11.22 -2.05 -14.07
C PRO A 99 -12.72 -2.20 -13.80
N ALA A 100 -13.53 -1.36 -14.42
CA ALA A 100 -15.00 -1.44 -14.29
C ALA A 100 -15.58 -2.77 -14.81
N ALA A 101 -14.92 -3.40 -15.78
CA ALA A 101 -15.33 -4.69 -16.35
C ALA A 101 -15.29 -5.84 -15.34
N ILE A 102 -14.51 -5.71 -14.27
CA ILE A 102 -14.42 -6.68 -13.17
C ILE A 102 -14.87 -6.07 -11.84
N ALA A 103 -15.85 -5.17 -11.88
CA ALA A 103 -16.46 -4.65 -10.67
C ALA A 103 -17.05 -5.81 -9.84
N MET A 104 -16.80 -5.81 -8.53
CA MET A 104 -17.32 -6.85 -7.65
C MET A 104 -18.85 -6.77 -7.57
N ASP A 105 -19.52 -7.86 -7.91
CA ASP A 105 -20.92 -8.11 -7.58
C ASP A 105 -20.99 -8.74 -6.17
N LYS A 106 -21.81 -8.17 -5.30
CA LYS A 106 -22.00 -8.66 -3.92
C LYS A 106 -22.68 -10.04 -3.87
N ASN A 107 -23.34 -10.44 -4.95
CA ASN A 107 -24.03 -11.73 -5.05
C ASN A 107 -23.09 -12.87 -5.52
N ASN A 108 -21.92 -12.54 -6.07
CA ASN A 108 -20.95 -13.54 -6.51
C ASN A 108 -20.15 -14.09 -5.34
N THR A 109 -19.67 -15.33 -5.48
CA THR A 109 -18.76 -15.95 -4.52
C THR A 109 -17.54 -15.04 -4.30
N PRO A 110 -17.21 -14.70 -3.03
CA PRO A 110 -16.04 -13.87 -2.75
C PRO A 110 -14.76 -14.45 -3.34
N PRO A 111 -13.86 -13.65 -3.94
CA PRO A 111 -12.67 -14.16 -4.63
C PRO A 111 -11.78 -15.06 -3.76
N GLN A 112 -11.68 -14.77 -2.46
CA GLN A 112 -10.89 -15.56 -1.51
C GLN A 112 -11.43 -16.99 -1.29
N GLU A 113 -12.72 -17.22 -1.51
CA GLU A 113 -13.34 -18.56 -1.38
C GLU A 113 -13.15 -19.41 -2.64
N GLN A 114 -12.72 -18.81 -3.75
CA GLN A 114 -12.47 -19.49 -5.01
C GLN A 114 -11.01 -19.98 -5.15
N LEU A 115 -10.16 -19.67 -4.17
CA LEU A 115 -8.78 -20.14 -4.15
C LEU A 115 -8.74 -21.66 -4.00
N THR A 116 -7.84 -22.31 -4.73
CA THR A 116 -7.61 -23.76 -4.62
C THR A 116 -6.18 -24.05 -4.22
N LEU A 117 -5.96 -25.20 -3.58
CA LEU A 117 -4.63 -25.68 -3.20
C LEU A 117 -4.31 -26.95 -3.96
N THR A 118 -3.19 -26.96 -4.67
CA THR A 118 -2.65 -28.17 -5.30
C THR A 118 -1.43 -28.64 -4.52
N LYS A 119 -1.47 -29.89 -4.03
CA LYS A 119 -0.30 -30.50 -3.39
C LYS A 119 0.71 -30.93 -4.43
N GLN A 120 1.95 -30.48 -4.30
CA GLN A 120 3.09 -30.86 -5.14
C GLN A 120 4.22 -31.35 -4.24
N GLY A 121 4.31 -32.68 -4.07
CA GLY A 121 5.25 -33.31 -3.12
C GLY A 121 5.00 -32.83 -1.68
N ASN A 122 5.99 -32.14 -1.12
CA ASN A 122 5.94 -31.59 0.24
C ASN A 122 5.49 -30.11 0.29
N GLN A 123 5.04 -29.56 -0.83
CA GLN A 123 4.58 -28.17 -0.93
C GLN A 123 3.13 -28.09 -1.37
N TYR A 124 2.50 -26.95 -1.09
CA TYR A 124 1.19 -26.59 -1.62
C TYR A 124 1.34 -25.36 -2.51
N VAL A 125 0.75 -25.42 -3.69
CA VAL A 125 0.62 -24.29 -4.62
C VAL A 125 -0.78 -23.72 -4.46
N VAL A 126 -0.86 -22.43 -4.17
CA VAL A 126 -2.13 -21.70 -4.17
C VAL A 126 -2.44 -21.27 -5.59
N ASN A 127 -3.56 -21.73 -6.14
CA ASN A 127 -4.05 -21.26 -7.43
C ASN A 127 -5.16 -20.24 -7.20
N ASN A 128 -4.97 -19.05 -7.74
CA ASN A 128 -5.97 -17.99 -7.78
C ASN A 128 -6.57 -17.92 -9.20
N PRO A 129 -7.74 -18.52 -9.45
CA PRO A 129 -8.38 -18.46 -10.76
C PRO A 129 -9.09 -17.12 -11.02
N THR A 130 -9.10 -16.21 -10.04
CA THR A 130 -9.89 -14.98 -10.08
C THR A 130 -9.13 -13.81 -10.70
N ALA A 131 -9.87 -12.78 -11.09
CA ALA A 131 -9.33 -11.51 -11.59
C ALA A 131 -8.74 -10.61 -10.49
N TYR A 132 -8.76 -11.04 -9.22
CA TYR A 132 -8.47 -10.20 -8.05
C TYR A 132 -7.19 -10.66 -7.33
N TYR A 133 -6.46 -9.73 -6.73
CA TYR A 133 -5.42 -10.05 -5.77
C TYR A 133 -6.05 -10.53 -4.45
N VAL A 134 -5.54 -11.63 -3.91
CA VAL A 134 -5.91 -12.13 -2.57
C VAL A 134 -4.66 -12.14 -1.70
N THR A 135 -4.72 -11.43 -0.57
CA THR A 135 -3.62 -11.42 0.41
C THR A 135 -3.85 -12.52 1.43
N ILE A 136 -2.94 -13.49 1.47
CA ILE A 136 -2.98 -14.59 2.43
C ILE A 136 -2.22 -14.16 3.67
N VAL A 137 -2.93 -14.04 4.79
CA VAL A 137 -2.37 -13.54 6.06
C VAL A 137 -1.99 -14.64 7.03
N ASP A 138 -2.55 -15.83 6.85
CA ASP A 138 -2.22 -17.03 7.61
C ASP A 138 -2.52 -18.27 6.78
N ALA A 139 -1.88 -19.38 7.10
CA ALA A 139 -2.13 -20.69 6.51
C ALA A 139 -1.96 -21.75 7.60
N GLY A 140 -2.94 -22.63 7.76
CA GLY A 140 -2.96 -23.65 8.80
C GLY A 140 -3.60 -24.95 8.30
N ASN A 141 -3.21 -26.06 8.91
CA ASN A 141 -3.84 -27.37 8.72
C ASN A 141 -5.12 -27.55 9.57
N ASN A 142 -5.42 -26.59 10.45
CA ASN A 142 -6.69 -26.45 11.15
C ASN A 142 -6.99 -24.95 11.38
N LYS A 143 -8.21 -24.63 11.84
CA LYS A 143 -8.65 -23.24 12.05
C LYS A 143 -8.05 -22.56 13.28
N SER A 144 -7.35 -23.30 14.14
CA SER A 144 -6.94 -22.86 15.48
C SER A 144 -5.46 -22.47 15.57
N ALA A 145 -4.64 -22.90 14.60
CA ALA A 145 -3.22 -22.59 14.58
C ALA A 145 -2.69 -22.44 13.14
N GLY A 146 -2.12 -21.28 12.86
CA GLY A 146 -1.30 -21.04 11.68
C GLY A 146 -0.03 -21.89 11.66
N VAL A 147 0.53 -22.09 10.47
CA VAL A 147 1.79 -22.77 10.26
C VAL A 147 2.90 -21.91 10.85
N LYS A 148 3.67 -22.51 11.77
CA LYS A 148 4.81 -21.85 12.40
C LYS A 148 5.78 -21.35 11.33
N GLY A 149 6.03 -20.04 11.34
CA GLY A 149 6.94 -19.39 10.39
C GLY A 149 6.27 -18.84 9.12
N PHE A 150 4.93 -18.93 9.00
CA PHE A 150 4.22 -18.19 7.97
C PHE A 150 4.47 -16.68 8.13
N ARG A 151 4.87 -16.03 7.03
CA ARG A 151 5.06 -14.58 6.96
C ARG A 151 4.19 -14.08 5.83
N ALA A 152 3.11 -13.39 6.18
CA ALA A 152 2.33 -12.66 5.21
C ALA A 152 3.21 -11.57 4.60
N ASP A 153 3.14 -11.41 3.28
CA ASP A 153 3.55 -10.16 2.66
C ASP A 153 2.42 -9.14 2.91
N ASP A 154 2.51 -8.46 4.05
CA ASP A 154 1.55 -7.45 4.48
C ASP A 154 1.58 -6.19 3.59
N GLY A 155 2.54 -6.10 2.66
CA GLY A 155 2.71 -4.96 1.77
C GLY A 155 3.07 -3.66 2.50
N THR A 156 3.26 -3.74 3.82
CA THR A 156 3.70 -2.65 4.67
C THR A 156 5.17 -2.88 4.98
N ALA A 157 6.03 -2.07 4.40
CA ALA A 157 7.29 -1.82 5.08
C ALA A 157 6.90 -1.16 6.41
N GLU A 158 6.98 -1.88 7.53
CA GLU A 158 6.98 -1.26 8.86
C GLU A 158 7.93 -0.07 8.78
N GLY A 159 7.43 1.12 9.12
CA GLY A 159 8.06 2.40 8.83
C GLY A 159 9.57 2.37 9.05
N GLN A 160 10.32 2.17 7.97
CA GLN A 160 11.77 2.14 8.06
C GLN A 160 12.21 3.57 8.38
N PRO A 161 12.96 3.79 9.48
CA PRO A 161 13.53 5.09 9.78
C PRO A 161 14.41 5.52 8.61
N VAL A 162 13.95 6.48 7.80
CA VAL A 162 14.84 7.13 6.83
C VAL A 162 15.67 8.14 7.60
N ALA A 163 16.87 7.71 8.00
CA ALA A 163 17.88 8.60 8.57
C ALA A 163 18.36 9.56 7.48
N ASN A 164 17.93 10.81 7.54
CA ASN A 164 18.54 11.85 6.71
C ASN A 164 19.89 12.22 7.34
N GLY A 165 20.96 11.57 6.86
CA GLY A 165 22.33 11.99 7.12
C GLY A 165 22.70 13.16 6.22
N GLU A 166 22.73 14.37 6.77
CA GLU A 166 23.49 15.47 6.16
C GLU A 166 24.91 15.42 6.77
N ARG A 167 25.91 15.22 5.91
CA ARG A 167 27.31 15.58 6.19
C ARG A 167 27.50 17.05 5.86
#